data_AF-A0A371NY62-F1
#
_entry.id   AF-A0A371NY62-F1
#
_cell.length_a   1.000
_cell.length_b   1.000
_cell.length_c   1.000
_cell.angle_alpha   90.00
_cell.angle_beta   90.00
_cell.angle_gamma   90.00
#
_symmetry.space_group_name_H-M   'P 1'
#
loop_
_entity.id
_entity.type
_entity.pdbx_description
1 polymer ?
#
loop_
_entity_poly.entity_id
_entity_poly.type
_entity_poly.pdbx_seq_one_letter_code
_entity_poly.pdbx_strand_id
1 'polypeptide(L)'
;MSHRRALRSFIAVVTLTLAALVAPAVANADDDPPTVLPEPTAMTAVASSVPDLVDGLGTLPAGAAPPVLTSVDTSFLVTVSLTDAGMPASFPASTPVTFAANGGGTVMVHGDAAIPAGQATTTFELTYSEPTTALTVTVAAGGLTASTGSFPVELTLAVLAHDDASLLNGTAGSDGAACATVDAQHPMCALISLPAGAGGDVAVSLGVCADAACGENALVTQVLADLDDLYTRDAPAKMTIVCDKSLCGSGGVAHYRALWSTTAIGELVTTPACPAKGVIGDGQDFCTDQRASTRDRAGDLRLVVLFLTDVRGTI
;
A
#
# COMPACT_ATOMS: atom_id res chain seq x y z
N MET A 1 -3.63 49.70 20.58
CA MET A 1 -3.00 50.92 20.01
C MET A 1 -2.12 50.46 18.85
N SER A 2 -2.65 50.38 17.63
CA SER A 2 -2.65 51.44 16.60
C SER A 2 -1.27 51.72 16.03
N HIS A 3 -1.00 51.24 14.81
CA HIS A 3 -0.53 51.99 13.62
C HIS A 3 -0.43 50.97 12.45
N ARG A 4 -1.38 50.87 11.51
CA ARG A 4 -1.70 51.73 10.35
C ARG A 4 -0.54 51.93 9.34
N ARG A 5 -0.87 51.56 8.07
CA ARG A 5 -0.42 52.12 6.76
C ARG A 5 0.89 51.54 6.20
N ALA A 6 1.10 51.35 4.90
CA ALA A 6 0.29 51.58 3.69
C ALA A 6 0.96 50.92 2.48
N LEU A 7 0.13 50.38 1.57
CA LEU A 7 0.07 50.63 0.12
C LEU A 7 1.37 51.00 -0.62
N ARG A 8 1.71 50.23 -1.67
CA ARG A 8 2.09 50.79 -3.00
C ARG A 8 2.07 49.73 -4.09
N SER A 9 1.08 49.88 -4.96
CA SER A 9 0.97 49.30 -6.29
C SER A 9 2.17 49.70 -7.16
N PHE A 10 2.68 48.76 -7.96
CA PHE A 10 3.38 49.08 -9.20
C PHE A 10 2.75 48.28 -10.34
N ILE A 11 1.97 49.00 -11.14
CA ILE A 11 1.52 48.61 -12.48
C ILE A 11 2.68 48.97 -13.41
N ALA A 12 3.20 47.99 -14.14
CA ALA A 12 4.08 48.23 -15.28
C ALA A 12 3.41 47.64 -16.53
N VAL A 13 2.82 48.55 -17.30
CA VAL A 13 2.36 48.34 -18.67
C VAL A 13 3.60 48.16 -19.55
N VAL A 14 3.75 47.00 -20.20
CA VAL A 14 4.70 46.83 -21.29
C VAL A 14 3.94 46.54 -22.57
N THR A 15 4.17 47.44 -23.51
CA THR A 15 3.59 47.59 -24.83
C THR A 15 4.05 46.53 -25.83
N LEU A 16 3.05 45.96 -26.51
CA LEU A 16 3.00 45.46 -27.88
C LEU A 16 4.23 45.71 -28.78
N THR A 17 4.80 44.62 -29.31
CA THR A 17 5.39 44.57 -30.66
C THR A 17 4.88 43.34 -31.38
N LEU A 18 3.88 43.56 -32.24
CA LEU A 18 3.26 42.56 -33.10
C LEU A 18 4.07 42.49 -34.41
N ALA A 19 4.92 41.47 -34.56
CA ALA A 19 5.56 41.15 -35.82
C ALA A 19 4.72 40.06 -36.53
N ALA A 20 3.97 40.48 -37.55
CA ALA A 20 3.22 39.57 -38.42
C ALA A 20 4.20 38.81 -39.33
N LEU A 21 4.57 37.59 -38.94
CA LEU A 21 5.09 36.58 -39.87
C LEU A 21 3.90 35.91 -40.56
N VAL A 22 3.78 36.15 -41.86
CA VAL A 22 2.90 35.37 -42.75
C VAL A 22 3.54 34.00 -42.93
N ALA A 23 3.06 33.01 -42.16
CA ALA A 23 3.34 31.60 -42.41
C ALA A 23 2.45 31.11 -43.57
N PRO A 24 2.96 30.29 -44.50
CA PRO A 24 2.11 29.63 -45.48
C PRO A 24 1.15 28.69 -44.75
N ALA A 25 -0.14 28.83 -45.04
CA ALA A 25 -1.16 27.87 -44.60
C ALA A 25 -0.84 26.53 -45.25
N VAL A 26 -0.24 25.62 -44.46
CA VAL A 26 -0.14 24.22 -44.83
C VAL A 26 -1.52 23.63 -44.59
N ALA A 27 -2.37 23.73 -45.62
CA ALA A 27 -3.55 22.88 -45.73
C ALA A 27 -3.03 21.46 -45.95
N ASN A 28 -3.34 20.57 -45.00
CA ASN A 28 -3.67 19.15 -45.17
C ASN A 28 -3.95 18.61 -43.77
N ALA A 29 -5.14 18.94 -43.27
CA ALA A 29 -5.79 18.04 -42.33
C ALA A 29 -6.28 16.87 -43.19
N ASP A 30 -5.50 15.80 -43.23
CA ASP A 30 -6.06 14.48 -43.53
C ASP A 30 -7.06 14.21 -42.40
N ASP A 31 -8.34 14.49 -42.67
CA ASP A 31 -9.46 13.92 -41.94
C ASP A 31 -9.43 12.40 -42.21
N ASP A 32 -8.50 11.70 -41.57
CA ASP A 32 -8.61 10.25 -41.47
C ASP A 32 -9.97 9.97 -40.82
N PRO A 33 -10.85 9.18 -41.47
CA PRO A 33 -12.16 8.89 -40.93
C PRO A 33 -11.99 8.33 -39.51
N PRO A 34 -12.83 8.75 -38.54
CA PRO A 34 -12.68 8.32 -37.16
C PRO A 34 -12.57 6.80 -37.14
N THR A 35 -11.44 6.31 -36.63
CA THR A 35 -11.17 4.87 -36.60
C THR A 35 -12.21 4.22 -35.69
N VAL A 36 -13.23 3.61 -36.29
CA VAL A 36 -14.28 2.91 -35.54
C VAL A 36 -13.67 1.63 -35.00
N LEU A 37 -13.55 1.55 -33.67
CA LEU A 37 -13.14 0.31 -33.00
C LEU A 37 -14.26 -0.73 -33.11
N PRO A 38 -13.92 -2.02 -33.26
CA PRO A 38 -14.91 -3.10 -33.26
C PRO A 38 -15.65 -3.17 -31.93
N GLU A 39 -16.82 -3.81 -31.94
CA GLU A 39 -17.56 -4.13 -30.71
C GLU A 39 -16.78 -5.19 -29.91
N PRO A 40 -16.64 -5.06 -28.58
CA PRO A 40 -15.82 -5.95 -27.80
C PRO A 40 -16.42 -7.34 -27.66
N THR A 41 -15.58 -8.37 -27.80
CA THR A 41 -15.93 -9.77 -27.55
C THR A 41 -15.29 -10.32 -26.28
N ALA A 42 -14.32 -9.60 -25.71
CA ALA A 42 -13.65 -9.95 -24.46
C ALA A 42 -13.35 -8.71 -23.61
N MET A 43 -13.28 -8.94 -22.29
CA MET A 43 -12.96 -7.92 -21.29
C MET A 43 -11.92 -8.48 -20.32
N THR A 44 -10.96 -7.65 -19.91
CA THR A 44 -10.03 -7.93 -18.81
C THR A 44 -10.16 -6.85 -17.74
N ALA A 45 -9.86 -7.22 -16.50
CA ALA A 45 -9.84 -6.30 -15.37
C ALA A 45 -8.55 -6.51 -14.58
N VAL A 46 -7.85 -5.42 -14.27
CA VAL A 46 -6.61 -5.44 -13.51
C VAL A 46 -6.73 -4.43 -12.38
N ALA A 47 -6.51 -4.87 -11.14
CA ALA A 47 -6.43 -3.98 -10.00
C ALA A 47 -5.00 -3.44 -9.84
N SER A 48 -4.86 -2.20 -9.39
CA SER A 48 -3.58 -1.58 -9.07
C SER A 48 -3.72 -0.61 -7.90
N SER A 49 -2.61 -0.33 -7.21
CA SER A 49 -2.54 0.76 -6.24
C SER A 49 -2.81 2.12 -6.91
N VAL A 50 -3.22 3.10 -6.10
CA VAL A 50 -3.21 4.51 -6.53
C VAL A 50 -1.75 4.97 -6.68
N PRO A 51 -1.35 5.65 -7.77
CA PRO A 51 0.04 6.06 -8.01
C PRO A 51 0.65 6.86 -6.86
N ASP A 52 -0.08 7.84 -6.31
CA ASP A 52 0.38 8.67 -5.19
C ASP A 52 0.79 7.88 -3.95
N LEU A 53 0.27 6.66 -3.77
CA LEU A 53 0.60 5.77 -2.66
C LEU A 53 1.94 5.05 -2.87
N VAL A 54 2.29 4.74 -4.12
CA VAL A 54 3.46 3.92 -4.47
C VAL A 54 4.65 4.74 -4.97
N ASP A 55 4.40 5.89 -5.58
CA ASP A 55 5.44 6.74 -6.18
C ASP A 55 6.44 7.28 -5.13
N GLY A 56 6.00 7.42 -3.87
CA GLY A 56 6.83 7.87 -2.76
C GLY A 56 7.77 6.81 -2.17
N LEU A 57 7.49 5.52 -2.37
CA LEU A 57 8.13 4.42 -1.62
C LEU A 57 9.60 4.14 -2.01
N GLY A 58 10.10 4.79 -3.07
CA GLY A 58 11.46 4.57 -3.55
C GLY A 58 11.65 3.21 -4.23
N THR A 59 12.86 2.64 -4.11
CA THR A 59 13.17 1.33 -4.73
C THR A 59 12.88 0.23 -3.72
N LEU A 60 11.87 -0.59 -3.98
CA LEU A 60 11.55 -1.75 -3.13
C LEU A 60 12.21 -3.02 -3.69
N PRO A 61 12.64 -3.97 -2.83
CA PRO A 61 13.11 -5.27 -3.26
C PRO A 61 12.07 -6.02 -4.11
N ALA A 62 12.55 -6.84 -5.04
CA ALA A 62 11.68 -7.62 -5.92
C ALA A 62 10.73 -8.52 -5.12
N GLY A 63 9.42 -8.32 -5.29
CA GLY A 63 8.38 -9.09 -4.60
C GLY A 63 8.06 -8.63 -3.17
N ALA A 64 8.65 -7.53 -2.69
CA ALA A 64 8.35 -6.95 -1.38
C ALA A 64 6.96 -6.31 -1.34
N ALA A 65 6.57 -5.58 -2.38
CA ALA A 65 5.26 -4.95 -2.50
C ALA A 65 4.18 -5.90 -3.04
N PRO A 66 2.95 -5.87 -2.49
CA PRO A 66 1.83 -6.58 -3.07
C PRO A 66 1.44 -5.96 -4.42
N PRO A 67 0.70 -6.68 -5.29
CA PRO A 67 0.24 -6.14 -6.57
C PRO A 67 -0.72 -4.95 -6.40
N VAL A 68 -1.44 -4.90 -5.28
CA VAL A 68 -2.27 -3.77 -4.87
C VAL A 68 -1.96 -3.50 -3.41
N LEU A 69 -1.54 -2.28 -3.11
CA LEU A 69 -1.38 -1.76 -1.77
C LEU A 69 -2.62 -0.94 -1.44
N THR A 70 -3.43 -1.40 -0.51
CA THR A 70 -4.68 -0.75 -0.09
C THR A 70 -5.09 -1.23 1.30
N SER A 71 -5.96 -0.47 1.96
CA SER A 71 -6.60 -0.84 3.21
C SER A 71 -8.09 -0.58 3.16
N VAL A 72 -8.80 -1.00 4.21
CA VAL A 72 -10.21 -0.67 4.43
C VAL A 72 -10.45 0.82 4.16
N ASP A 73 -11.48 1.10 3.37
CA ASP A 73 -11.94 2.44 2.98
C ASP A 73 -10.87 3.33 2.29
N THR A 74 -9.79 2.72 1.81
CA THR A 74 -8.74 3.40 1.03
C THR A 74 -8.86 3.05 -0.44
N SER A 75 -8.65 4.04 -1.31
CA SER A 75 -8.82 3.86 -2.74
C SER A 75 -7.82 2.88 -3.34
N PHE A 76 -8.28 2.12 -4.33
CA PHE A 76 -7.47 1.38 -5.29
C PHE A 76 -8.10 1.54 -6.69
N LEU A 77 -7.35 1.19 -7.73
CA LEU A 77 -7.79 1.35 -9.11
C LEU A 77 -8.14 0.00 -9.72
N VAL A 78 -9.18 -0.04 -10.56
CA VAL A 78 -9.50 -1.17 -11.44
C VAL A 78 -9.52 -0.68 -12.87
N THR A 79 -8.57 -1.15 -13.67
CA THR A 79 -8.48 -0.86 -15.10
C THR A 79 -9.16 -1.96 -15.90
N VAL A 80 -10.16 -1.58 -16.68
CA VAL A 80 -10.89 -2.45 -17.58
C VAL A 80 -10.37 -2.23 -18.99
N SER A 81 -10.02 -3.31 -19.68
CA SER A 81 -9.62 -3.27 -21.10
C SER A 81 -10.55 -4.16 -21.93
N LEU A 82 -10.95 -3.64 -23.09
CA LEU A 82 -11.88 -4.26 -24.01
C LEU A 82 -11.14 -4.70 -25.28
N THR A 83 -11.40 -5.93 -25.72
CA THR A 83 -10.75 -6.48 -26.92
C THR A 83 -11.71 -7.26 -27.81
N ASP A 84 -11.36 -7.34 -29.10
CA ASP A 84 -11.94 -8.25 -30.07
C ASP A 84 -10.81 -8.96 -30.82
N ALA A 85 -10.79 -10.29 -30.79
CA ALA A 85 -9.72 -11.12 -31.35
C ALA A 85 -8.29 -10.67 -30.92
N GLY A 86 -8.15 -10.11 -29.71
CA GLY A 86 -6.89 -9.61 -29.17
C GLY A 86 -6.52 -8.17 -29.57
N MET A 87 -7.33 -7.50 -30.39
CA MET A 87 -7.16 -6.09 -30.76
C MET A 87 -8.03 -5.19 -29.87
N PRO A 88 -7.67 -3.91 -29.65
CA PRO A 88 -8.50 -2.97 -28.92
C PRO A 88 -9.91 -2.86 -29.53
N ALA A 89 -10.94 -2.88 -28.68
CA ALA A 89 -12.35 -2.78 -29.05
C ALA A 89 -13.06 -1.78 -28.14
N SER A 90 -14.25 -1.30 -28.50
CA SER A 90 -15.00 -0.35 -27.66
C SER A 90 -16.50 -0.47 -27.83
N PHE A 91 -17.25 -0.07 -26.81
CA PHE A 91 -18.71 0.04 -26.95
C PHE A 91 -19.09 1.24 -27.83
N PRO A 92 -20.13 1.12 -28.67
CA PRO A 92 -20.61 2.22 -29.52
C PRO A 92 -21.32 3.33 -28.74
N ALA A 93 -21.71 3.06 -27.48
CA ALA A 93 -22.35 3.99 -26.57
C ALA A 93 -21.75 3.87 -25.16
N SER A 94 -21.94 4.91 -24.33
CA SER A 94 -21.57 4.85 -22.93
C SER A 94 -22.27 3.67 -22.26
N THR A 95 -21.49 2.75 -21.69
CA THR A 95 -21.98 1.46 -21.21
C THR A 95 -21.81 1.39 -19.69
N PRO A 96 -22.90 1.23 -18.92
CA PRO A 96 -22.81 1.10 -17.46
C PRO A 96 -21.96 -0.10 -17.05
N VAL A 97 -21.20 0.09 -15.97
CA VAL A 97 -20.36 -0.93 -15.35
C VAL A 97 -20.91 -1.26 -13.97
N THR A 98 -20.89 -2.54 -13.62
CA THR A 98 -21.20 -3.01 -12.28
C THR A 98 -20.00 -3.71 -11.69
N PHE A 99 -19.81 -3.53 -10.38
CA PHE A 99 -18.71 -4.12 -9.62
C PHE A 99 -19.28 -4.99 -8.51
N ALA A 100 -18.66 -6.14 -8.29
CA ALA A 100 -18.92 -7.03 -7.17
C ALA A 100 -17.58 -7.49 -6.60
N ALA A 101 -17.52 -7.72 -5.29
CA ALA A 101 -16.37 -8.34 -4.64
C ALA A 101 -16.74 -9.71 -4.08
N ASN A 102 -15.74 -10.58 -3.95
CA ASN A 102 -15.86 -11.73 -3.07
C ASN A 102 -15.70 -11.29 -1.60
N GLY A 103 -16.43 -11.95 -0.69
CA GLY A 103 -16.32 -11.71 0.75
C GLY A 103 -17.54 -11.00 1.34
N GLY A 104 -17.40 -10.56 2.59
CA GLY A 104 -18.47 -9.92 3.35
C GLY A 104 -18.55 -8.39 3.20
N GLY A 105 -17.54 -7.76 2.60
CA GLY A 105 -17.46 -6.31 2.47
C GLY A 105 -18.21 -5.76 1.25
N THR A 106 -18.28 -4.44 1.19
CA THR A 106 -18.91 -3.70 0.08
C THR A 106 -17.85 -3.00 -0.75
N VAL A 107 -17.96 -3.09 -2.07
CA VAL A 107 -17.19 -2.26 -3.00
C VAL A 107 -17.97 -0.99 -3.30
N MET A 108 -17.31 0.15 -3.20
CA MET A 108 -17.85 1.44 -3.63
C MET A 108 -17.02 1.99 -4.78
N VAL A 109 -17.69 2.51 -5.81
CA VAL A 109 -17.06 3.17 -6.96
C VAL A 109 -17.10 4.67 -6.75
N HIS A 110 -15.98 5.35 -7.00
CA HIS A 110 -15.89 6.79 -6.99
C HIS A 110 -16.08 7.32 -8.43
N GLY A 111 -17.00 8.27 -8.59
CA GLY A 111 -17.32 8.86 -9.89
C GLY A 111 -18.32 8.06 -10.72
N ASP A 112 -18.24 8.22 -12.04
CA ASP A 112 -19.18 7.60 -12.99
C ASP A 112 -18.82 6.14 -13.27
N ALA A 113 -19.73 5.22 -12.94
CA ALA A 113 -19.58 3.79 -13.21
C ALA A 113 -20.00 3.43 -14.65
N ALA A 114 -19.32 4.00 -15.65
CA ALA A 114 -19.56 3.70 -17.06
C ALA A 114 -18.27 3.74 -17.89
N ILE A 115 -18.17 2.88 -18.91
CA ILE A 115 -17.14 2.97 -19.95
C ILE A 115 -17.65 3.93 -21.03
N PRO A 116 -16.96 5.07 -21.28
CA PRO A 116 -17.40 6.01 -22.31
C PRO A 116 -17.36 5.38 -23.72
N ALA A 117 -18.24 5.86 -24.60
CA ALA A 117 -18.27 5.41 -25.99
C ALA A 117 -16.91 5.62 -26.67
N GLY A 118 -16.46 4.65 -27.46
CA GLY A 118 -15.19 4.73 -28.19
C GLY A 118 -13.93 4.51 -27.34
N GLN A 119 -14.06 4.22 -26.03
CA GLN A 119 -12.92 3.91 -25.17
C GLN A 119 -12.66 2.40 -25.11
N ALA A 120 -11.42 2.00 -25.37
CA ALA A 120 -10.98 0.61 -25.21
C ALA A 120 -10.47 0.28 -23.81
N THR A 121 -10.09 1.32 -23.05
CA THR A 121 -9.60 1.18 -21.67
C THR A 121 -10.27 2.23 -20.80
N THR A 122 -10.68 1.86 -19.59
CA THR A 122 -11.19 2.80 -18.59
C THR A 122 -10.76 2.35 -17.21
N THR A 123 -10.30 3.30 -16.40
CA THR A 123 -9.86 3.05 -15.02
C THR A 123 -10.89 3.62 -14.06
N PHE A 124 -11.27 2.82 -13.08
CA PHE A 124 -12.23 3.17 -12.03
C PHE A 124 -11.51 3.20 -10.69
N GLU A 125 -11.84 4.19 -9.86
CA GLU A 125 -11.35 4.27 -8.49
C GLU A 125 -12.40 3.65 -7.56
N LEU A 126 -11.97 2.70 -6.73
CA LEU A 126 -12.82 1.90 -5.87
C LEU A 126 -12.31 1.91 -4.42
N THR A 127 -13.20 1.71 -3.47
CA THR A 127 -12.90 1.40 -2.06
C THR A 127 -13.56 0.08 -1.66
N TYR A 128 -13.04 -0.57 -0.62
CA TYR A 128 -13.60 -1.79 -0.05
C TYR A 128 -13.65 -1.71 1.47
N SER A 129 -14.76 -2.17 2.06
CA SER A 129 -15.11 -1.86 3.47
C SER A 129 -14.63 -2.87 4.51
N GLU A 130 -13.94 -3.96 4.11
CA GLU A 130 -13.57 -5.03 5.04
C GLU A 130 -12.13 -5.51 4.77
N PRO A 131 -11.37 -5.92 5.80
CA PRO A 131 -10.05 -6.50 5.59
C PRO A 131 -10.17 -7.92 5.02
N THR A 132 -9.26 -8.32 4.15
CA THR A 132 -9.22 -9.67 3.57
C THR A 132 -7.84 -9.97 3.00
N THR A 133 -7.44 -11.25 2.94
CA THR A 133 -6.18 -11.64 2.31
C THR A 133 -6.30 -11.92 0.82
N ALA A 134 -7.53 -11.93 0.27
CA ALA A 134 -7.80 -12.40 -1.09
C ALA A 134 -9.04 -11.73 -1.72
N LEU A 135 -9.04 -10.40 -1.81
CA LEU A 135 -10.04 -9.66 -2.57
C LEU A 135 -9.85 -9.89 -4.08
N THR A 136 -10.97 -10.13 -4.75
CA THR A 136 -11.14 -10.21 -6.20
C THR A 136 -12.36 -9.37 -6.56
N VAL A 137 -12.21 -8.45 -7.49
CA VAL A 137 -13.30 -7.62 -7.99
C VAL A 137 -13.77 -8.15 -9.34
N THR A 138 -15.03 -8.56 -9.40
CA THR A 138 -15.71 -8.91 -10.64
C THR A 138 -16.34 -7.67 -11.25
N VAL A 139 -16.04 -7.41 -12.52
CA VAL A 139 -16.55 -6.31 -13.31
C VAL A 139 -17.46 -6.86 -14.40
N ALA A 140 -18.63 -6.24 -14.60
CA ALA A 140 -19.55 -6.59 -15.68
C ALA A 140 -20.03 -5.35 -16.44
N ALA A 141 -19.97 -5.42 -17.79
CA ALA A 141 -20.37 -4.35 -18.70
C ALA A 141 -20.76 -4.93 -20.07
N GLY A 142 -21.86 -4.47 -20.67
CA GLY A 142 -22.25 -4.86 -22.03
C GLY A 142 -22.42 -6.38 -22.25
N GLY A 143 -22.77 -7.14 -21.21
CA GLY A 143 -22.86 -8.60 -21.26
C GLY A 143 -21.52 -9.34 -21.11
N LEU A 144 -20.40 -8.62 -21.01
CA LEU A 144 -19.08 -9.17 -20.71
C LEU A 144 -18.83 -9.16 -19.21
N THR A 145 -18.03 -10.11 -18.73
CA THR A 145 -17.59 -10.19 -17.33
C THR A 145 -16.09 -10.47 -17.25
N ALA A 146 -15.41 -9.84 -16.31
CA ALA A 146 -14.00 -10.07 -16.00
C ALA A 146 -13.80 -10.03 -14.49
N SER A 147 -12.69 -10.59 -14.00
CA SER A 147 -12.30 -10.47 -12.59
C SER A 147 -10.84 -10.08 -12.49
N THR A 148 -10.51 -9.30 -11.47
CA THR A 148 -9.11 -8.95 -11.15
C THR A 148 -8.34 -10.18 -10.68
N GLY A 149 -7.01 -10.06 -10.57
CA GLY A 149 -6.25 -10.96 -9.71
C GLY A 149 -6.68 -10.81 -8.24
N SER A 150 -6.29 -11.78 -7.42
CA SER A 150 -6.50 -11.74 -5.96
C SER A 150 -5.44 -10.86 -5.29
N PHE A 151 -5.84 -9.99 -4.36
CA PHE A 151 -4.94 -9.13 -3.59
C PHE A 151 -5.43 -8.90 -2.16
N PRO A 152 -4.55 -8.58 -1.19
CA PRO A 152 -4.98 -8.29 0.18
C PRO A 152 -5.58 -6.88 0.31
N VAL A 153 -6.48 -6.72 1.27
CA VAL A 153 -6.95 -5.44 1.80
C VAL A 153 -6.58 -5.40 3.27
N GLU A 154 -5.67 -4.49 3.61
CA GLU A 154 -5.17 -4.32 4.97
C GLU A 154 -6.24 -3.68 5.87
N LEU A 155 -6.19 -3.93 7.18
CA LEU A 155 -7.04 -3.24 8.15
C LEU A 155 -6.68 -1.76 8.22
N THR A 156 -5.37 -1.45 8.23
CA THR A 156 -4.84 -0.09 8.22
C THR A 156 -3.64 -0.01 7.29
N LEU A 157 -3.45 1.17 6.69
CA LEU A 157 -2.28 1.52 5.90
C LEU A 157 -1.94 2.99 6.17
N ALA A 158 -0.68 3.26 6.47
CA ALA A 158 -0.14 4.60 6.62
C ALA A 158 1.12 4.74 5.76
N VAL A 159 1.23 5.86 5.04
CA VAL A 159 2.47 6.26 4.37
C VAL A 159 3.08 7.39 5.17
N LEU A 160 4.32 7.17 5.62
CA LEU A 160 5.10 8.09 6.43
C LEU A 160 6.25 8.61 5.60
N ALA A 161 6.60 9.89 5.79
CA ALA A 161 7.78 10.44 5.16
C ALA A 161 9.03 9.66 5.60
N HIS A 162 10.00 9.50 4.70
CA HIS A 162 11.25 8.77 4.95
C HIS A 162 12.05 9.22 6.20
N ASP A 163 11.86 10.47 6.64
CA ASP A 163 12.49 11.09 7.81
C ASP A 163 11.50 11.38 8.96
N ASP A 164 10.31 10.77 8.91
CA ASP A 164 9.27 10.98 9.91
C ASP A 164 9.79 10.67 11.32
N ALA A 165 9.62 11.62 12.25
CA ALA A 165 10.13 11.51 13.61
C ALA A 165 9.58 10.26 14.34
N SER A 166 8.39 9.78 13.99
CA SER A 166 7.81 8.58 14.58
C SER A 166 8.56 7.31 14.16
N LEU A 167 9.11 7.25 12.94
CA LEU A 167 9.99 6.16 12.49
C LEU A 167 11.32 6.20 13.22
N LEU A 168 11.94 7.38 13.32
CA LEU A 168 13.24 7.54 13.99
C LEU A 168 13.16 7.16 15.48
N ASN A 169 12.06 7.53 16.12
CA ASN A 169 11.86 7.35 17.56
C ASN A 169 11.22 6.00 17.94
N GLY A 170 10.81 5.19 16.95
CA GLY A 170 10.20 3.90 17.20
C GLY A 170 8.76 3.95 17.70
N THR A 171 8.01 4.98 17.30
CA THR A 171 6.62 5.24 17.67
C THR A 171 5.65 5.14 16.49
N ALA A 172 6.13 4.86 15.28
CA ALA A 172 5.29 4.59 14.12
C ALA A 172 4.53 3.26 14.34
N GLY A 173 3.24 3.34 14.66
CA GLY A 173 2.38 2.17 14.87
C GLY A 173 1.75 1.71 13.56
N SER A 174 1.69 0.40 13.34
CA SER A 174 1.02 -0.18 12.17
C SER A 174 -0.50 0.03 12.16
N ASP A 175 -1.09 0.36 13.31
CA ASP A 175 -2.47 0.81 13.47
C ASP A 175 -2.69 2.29 13.10
N GLY A 176 -1.63 3.02 12.73
CA GLY A 176 -1.68 4.48 12.52
C GLY A 176 -1.84 5.30 13.80
N ALA A 177 -1.83 4.66 14.97
CA ALA A 177 -2.08 5.27 16.28
C ALA A 177 -1.01 4.91 17.31
N ALA A 178 0.21 4.59 16.86
CA ALA A 178 1.35 4.25 17.71
C ALA A 178 1.09 3.08 18.67
N CYS A 179 0.27 2.10 18.25
CA CYS A 179 -0.17 1.00 19.11
C CYS A 179 -0.74 1.48 20.44
N ALA A 180 -1.48 2.61 20.43
CA ALA A 180 -2.00 3.23 21.64
C ALA A 180 -2.99 2.33 22.38
N THR A 181 -3.68 1.44 21.66
CA THR A 181 -4.59 0.46 22.22
C THR A 181 -4.17 -0.94 21.77
N VAL A 182 -3.67 -1.73 22.70
CA VAL A 182 -3.48 -3.18 22.52
C VAL A 182 -4.25 -3.85 23.64
N ASP A 183 -5.33 -4.53 23.28
CA ASP A 183 -6.29 -5.16 24.18
C ASP A 183 -6.90 -6.40 23.53
N ALA A 184 -7.85 -7.07 24.20
CA ALA A 184 -8.45 -8.29 23.67
C ALA A 184 -9.21 -8.09 22.33
N GLN A 185 -9.61 -6.85 22.01
CA GLN A 185 -10.32 -6.50 20.77
C GLN A 185 -9.34 -6.07 19.66
N HIS A 186 -8.19 -5.53 20.05
CA HIS A 186 -7.08 -5.13 19.17
C HIS A 186 -5.81 -5.85 19.64
N PRO A 187 -5.75 -7.18 19.51
CA PRO A 187 -4.80 -8.00 20.26
C PRO A 187 -3.36 -7.87 19.78
N MET A 188 -3.14 -7.21 18.65
CA MET A 188 -1.82 -7.06 18.06
C MET A 188 -1.67 -5.70 17.37
N CYS A 189 -0.47 -5.16 17.48
CA CYS A 189 0.00 -4.02 16.70
C CYS A 189 1.53 -4.10 16.63
N ALA A 190 2.18 -3.36 15.73
CA ALA A 190 3.63 -3.28 15.72
C ALA A 190 4.12 -1.84 15.66
N LEU A 191 5.21 -1.57 16.40
CA LEU A 191 5.93 -0.31 16.36
C LEU A 191 7.16 -0.45 15.47
N ILE A 192 7.28 0.42 14.49
CA ILE A 192 8.39 0.46 13.53
C ILE A 192 9.40 1.50 13.98
N SER A 193 10.67 1.11 13.99
CA SER A 193 11.80 1.96 14.32
C SER A 193 12.87 1.85 13.24
N LEU A 194 13.06 2.95 12.53
CA LEU A 194 14.05 3.14 11.48
C LEU A 194 15.01 4.27 11.88
N PRO A 195 15.98 4.04 12.78
CA PRO A 195 16.83 5.13 13.31
C PRO A 195 17.64 5.89 12.26
N ALA A 196 17.91 5.28 11.10
CA ALA A 196 18.61 5.91 9.98
C ALA A 196 17.67 6.48 8.90
N GLY A 197 16.35 6.42 9.13
CA GLY A 197 15.33 6.76 8.12
C GLY A 197 15.20 5.67 7.05
N ALA A 198 14.70 6.08 5.88
CA ALA A 198 14.59 5.27 4.67
C ALA A 198 15.05 6.08 3.44
N GLY A 199 15.32 5.41 2.32
CA GLY A 199 15.66 6.02 1.02
C GLY A 199 14.46 6.63 0.29
N GLY A 200 13.25 6.24 0.68
CA GLY A 200 11.96 6.73 0.22
C GLY A 200 10.93 6.68 1.34
N ASP A 201 9.69 7.11 1.07
CA ASP A 201 8.60 7.05 2.03
C ASP A 201 8.34 5.60 2.48
N VAL A 202 7.77 5.46 3.65
CA VAL A 202 7.57 4.17 4.32
C VAL A 202 6.09 3.86 4.39
N ALA A 203 5.65 2.79 3.75
CA ALA A 203 4.32 2.26 3.97
C ALA A 203 4.35 1.26 5.13
N VAL A 204 3.52 1.51 6.14
CA VAL A 204 3.29 0.60 7.26
C VAL A 204 1.82 0.17 7.22
N SER A 205 1.57 -1.13 7.20
CA SER A 205 0.21 -1.67 7.21
C SER A 205 0.03 -2.74 8.27
N LEU A 206 -1.24 -2.95 8.64
CA LEU A 206 -1.69 -4.02 9.51
C LEU A 206 -2.81 -4.78 8.79
N GLY A 207 -2.65 -6.07 8.61
CA GLY A 207 -3.60 -6.94 7.93
C GLY A 207 -4.04 -8.12 8.77
N VAL A 208 -5.06 -8.81 8.29
CA VAL A 208 -5.47 -10.10 8.85
C VAL A 208 -4.49 -11.20 8.41
N CYS A 209 -4.15 -12.13 9.31
CA CYS A 209 -3.39 -13.30 8.91
C CYS A 209 -4.31 -14.44 8.46
N ALA A 210 -4.13 -14.91 7.22
CA ALA A 210 -4.79 -16.13 6.73
C ALA A 210 -3.86 -17.35 6.67
N ASP A 211 -2.59 -17.22 7.08
CA ASP A 211 -1.66 -18.34 7.14
C ASP A 211 -2.08 -19.28 8.28
N ALA A 212 -2.05 -20.60 8.04
CA ALA A 212 -2.34 -21.58 9.08
C ALA A 212 -1.28 -21.57 10.20
N ALA A 213 -0.09 -21.05 9.92
CA ALA A 213 0.94 -20.81 10.93
C ALA A 213 0.55 -19.70 11.92
N CYS A 214 -0.31 -18.77 11.50
CA CYS A 214 -0.84 -17.74 12.36
C CYS A 214 -1.92 -18.29 13.29
N GLY A 215 -1.92 -17.81 14.54
CA GLY A 215 -3.04 -18.05 15.45
C GLY A 215 -4.35 -17.44 14.94
N GLU A 216 -5.47 -17.92 15.46
CA GLU A 216 -6.78 -17.29 15.20
C GLU A 216 -6.75 -15.81 15.61
N ASN A 217 -7.26 -14.93 14.74
CA ASN A 217 -7.28 -13.48 14.92
C ASN A 217 -5.90 -12.81 15.02
N ALA A 218 -4.83 -13.51 14.62
CA ALA A 218 -3.52 -12.88 14.51
C ALA A 218 -3.53 -11.83 13.39
N LEU A 219 -2.82 -10.74 13.63
CA LEU A 219 -2.61 -9.68 12.66
C LEU A 219 -1.18 -9.73 12.15
N VAL A 220 -0.99 -9.34 10.90
CA VAL A 220 0.32 -9.27 10.25
C VAL A 220 0.64 -7.82 10.00
N THR A 221 1.81 -7.37 10.46
CA THR A 221 2.32 -6.05 10.07
C THR A 221 3.19 -6.19 8.85
N GLN A 222 3.07 -5.28 7.90
CA GLN A 222 3.99 -5.13 6.79
C GLN A 222 4.62 -3.74 6.79
N VAL A 223 5.90 -3.70 6.44
CA VAL A 223 6.69 -2.48 6.25
C VAL A 223 7.32 -2.55 4.86
N LEU A 224 7.03 -1.55 4.04
CA LEU A 224 7.65 -1.32 2.74
C LEU A 224 8.44 -0.02 2.83
N ALA A 225 9.75 -0.12 2.64
CA ALA A 225 10.70 0.97 2.76
C ALA A 225 11.95 0.66 1.92
N ASP A 226 12.49 1.69 1.28
CA ASP A 226 13.84 1.59 0.71
C ASP A 226 14.87 1.61 1.86
N LEU A 227 15.38 0.45 2.26
CA LEU A 227 16.33 0.29 3.38
C LEU A 227 17.76 0.00 2.92
N ASP A 228 17.99 -0.02 1.61
CA ASP A 228 19.26 -0.45 1.02
C ASP A 228 20.41 0.43 1.51
N ASP A 229 21.50 -0.23 1.94
CA ASP A 229 22.73 0.38 2.48
C ASP A 229 22.57 1.29 3.73
N LEU A 230 21.36 1.47 4.27
CA LEU A 230 21.12 2.29 5.47
C LEU A 230 21.32 1.51 6.78
N TYR A 231 21.13 0.19 6.73
CA TYR A 231 21.15 -0.68 7.91
C TYR A 231 22.23 -1.75 7.81
N THR A 232 22.83 -2.07 8.95
CA THR A 232 23.85 -3.11 9.06
C THR A 232 23.48 -4.11 10.14
N ARG A 233 24.17 -5.24 10.19
CA ARG A 233 23.93 -6.27 11.22
C ARG A 233 24.12 -5.76 12.64
N ASP A 234 24.99 -4.78 12.85
CA ASP A 234 25.25 -4.15 14.16
C ASP A 234 24.40 -2.89 14.44
N ALA A 235 23.70 -2.40 13.41
CA ALA A 235 22.75 -1.29 13.52
C ALA A 235 21.53 -1.58 12.60
N PRO A 236 20.69 -2.58 12.95
CA PRO A 236 19.58 -3.00 12.11
C PRO A 236 18.33 -2.14 12.33
N ALA A 237 17.40 -2.22 11.38
CA ALA A 237 16.03 -1.74 11.55
C ALA A 237 15.29 -2.64 12.57
N LYS A 238 14.24 -2.11 13.19
CA LYS A 238 13.54 -2.79 14.28
C LYS A 238 12.03 -2.68 14.17
N MET A 239 11.36 -3.82 14.33
CA MET A 239 9.92 -3.92 14.55
C MET A 239 9.69 -4.44 15.97
N THR A 240 8.80 -3.81 16.72
CA THR A 240 8.34 -4.31 18.02
C THR A 240 6.89 -4.72 17.90
N ILE A 241 6.63 -6.02 17.79
CA ILE A 241 5.29 -6.59 17.80
C ILE A 241 4.79 -6.54 19.24
N VAL A 242 3.72 -5.80 19.46
CA VAL A 242 3.01 -5.69 20.74
C VAL A 242 1.80 -6.62 20.66
N CYS A 243 1.67 -7.53 21.60
CA CYS A 243 0.59 -8.51 21.63
C CYS A 243 -0.06 -8.58 23.01
N ASP A 244 -1.38 -8.41 23.05
CA ASP A 244 -2.17 -8.52 24.27
C ASP A 244 -2.04 -9.92 24.87
N LYS A 245 -1.99 -10.00 26.19
CA LYS A 245 -1.90 -11.27 26.92
C LYS A 245 -3.08 -12.23 26.68
N SER A 246 -4.23 -11.76 26.20
CA SER A 246 -5.36 -12.62 25.85
C SER A 246 -5.06 -13.47 24.63
N LEU A 247 -4.26 -12.94 23.69
CA LEU A 247 -3.81 -13.67 22.51
C LEU A 247 -2.48 -14.38 22.79
N CYS A 248 -1.49 -13.65 23.32
CA CYS A 248 -0.14 -14.19 23.54
C CYS A 248 0.05 -14.87 24.89
N GLY A 249 -0.98 -15.01 25.73
CA GLY A 249 -0.86 -15.61 27.06
C GLY A 249 0.13 -14.89 27.98
N SER A 250 0.53 -15.57 29.07
CA SER A 250 1.41 -15.04 30.11
C SER A 250 2.76 -15.78 30.25
N GLY A 251 3.17 -16.54 29.22
CA GLY A 251 4.42 -17.30 29.23
C GLY A 251 5.68 -16.42 29.19
N GLY A 252 6.85 -17.00 29.50
CA GLY A 252 8.12 -16.29 29.38
C GLY A 252 8.43 -15.87 27.94
N VAL A 253 9.02 -14.68 27.75
CA VAL A 253 9.33 -14.08 26.43
C VAL A 253 10.11 -15.05 25.52
N ALA A 254 11.01 -15.85 26.11
CA ALA A 254 11.84 -16.83 25.40
C ALA A 254 11.06 -17.90 24.62
N HIS A 255 9.77 -18.10 24.91
CA HIS A 255 8.91 -19.05 24.20
C HIS A 255 8.30 -18.51 22.91
N TYR A 256 8.39 -17.20 22.68
CA TYR A 256 7.79 -16.57 21.51
C TYR A 256 8.86 -16.31 20.46
N ARG A 257 8.50 -16.47 19.19
CA ARG A 257 9.32 -16.11 18.03
C ARG A 257 8.38 -15.49 17.02
N ALA A 258 8.83 -14.45 16.35
CA ALA A 258 8.05 -13.90 15.26
C ALA A 258 8.02 -14.89 14.10
N LEU A 259 6.93 -14.88 13.34
CA LEU A 259 6.86 -15.42 12.00
C LEU A 259 7.10 -14.28 11.01
N TRP A 260 7.86 -14.53 9.94
CA TRP A 260 8.44 -13.47 9.11
C TRP A 260 8.55 -13.87 7.64
N SER A 261 8.38 -12.89 6.76
CA SER A 261 8.64 -13.02 5.33
C SER A 261 9.26 -11.72 4.81
N THR A 262 10.13 -11.84 3.82
CA THR A 262 10.70 -10.69 3.08
C THR A 262 9.96 -10.41 1.78
N THR A 263 8.81 -11.08 1.57
CA THR A 263 7.99 -10.93 0.37
C THR A 263 6.55 -10.62 0.78
N ALA A 264 5.81 -9.92 -0.08
CA ALA A 264 4.44 -9.47 0.20
C ALA A 264 3.48 -10.64 0.53
N ILE A 265 3.64 -11.75 -0.19
CA ILE A 265 2.71 -12.89 -0.16
C ILE A 265 3.38 -14.22 0.16
N GLY A 266 4.66 -14.20 0.56
CA GLY A 266 5.38 -15.41 0.92
C GLY A 266 4.94 -16.01 2.24
N GLU A 267 5.32 -17.27 2.43
CA GLU A 267 5.13 -18.00 3.68
C GLU A 267 5.80 -17.25 4.84
N LEU A 268 5.10 -17.21 5.98
CA LEU A 268 5.64 -16.66 7.22
C LEU A 268 6.42 -17.75 7.96
N VAL A 269 7.74 -17.62 8.00
CA VAL A 269 8.62 -18.61 8.64
C VAL A 269 9.09 -18.14 10.01
N THR A 270 9.31 -19.08 10.92
CA THR A 270 9.82 -18.74 12.26
C THR A 270 11.19 -18.09 12.17
N THR A 271 11.30 -16.90 12.76
CA THR A 271 12.57 -16.18 12.84
C THR A 271 13.60 -16.92 13.72
N PRO A 272 14.89 -16.93 13.30
CA PRO A 272 15.95 -17.38 14.18
C PRO A 272 16.12 -16.41 15.37
N ALA A 273 16.76 -16.87 16.44
CA ALA A 273 17.12 -15.99 17.54
C ALA A 273 18.36 -15.14 17.19
N CYS A 274 18.36 -13.87 17.60
CA CYS A 274 19.54 -13.02 17.48
C CYS A 274 20.66 -13.52 18.42
N PRO A 275 21.93 -13.49 17.99
CA PRO A 275 23.06 -13.92 18.83
C PRO A 275 23.29 -13.00 20.04
N ALA A 276 23.03 -11.71 19.88
CA ALA A 276 23.16 -10.68 20.90
C ALA A 276 22.05 -9.63 20.77
N LYS A 277 21.94 -8.77 21.78
CA LYS A 277 20.95 -7.69 21.78
C LYS A 277 21.33 -6.67 20.70
N GLY A 278 20.38 -6.32 19.83
CA GLY A 278 20.55 -5.34 18.77
C GLY A 278 21.45 -5.77 17.61
N VAL A 279 21.79 -7.07 17.51
CA VAL A 279 22.71 -7.58 16.50
C VAL A 279 22.09 -8.74 15.73
N ILE A 280 22.06 -8.64 14.40
CA ILE A 280 21.70 -9.74 13.49
C ILE A 280 22.94 -10.63 13.28
N GLY A 281 22.76 -11.94 13.32
CA GLY A 281 23.88 -12.87 13.16
C GLY A 281 24.42 -12.95 11.73
N ASP A 282 25.64 -13.47 11.60
CA ASP A 282 26.22 -13.79 10.29
C ASP A 282 25.33 -14.78 9.54
N GLY A 283 25.05 -14.49 8.27
CA GLY A 283 24.15 -15.30 7.43
C GLY A 283 22.66 -15.20 7.78
N GLN A 284 22.27 -14.27 8.66
CA GLN A 284 20.89 -13.89 8.91
C GLN A 284 20.62 -12.53 8.28
N ASP A 285 19.39 -12.34 7.80
CA ASP A 285 18.87 -11.05 7.32
C ASP A 285 17.79 -10.49 8.27
N PHE A 286 17.30 -11.34 9.17
CA PHE A 286 16.38 -10.99 10.24
C PHE A 286 16.52 -11.95 11.41
N CYS A 287 16.16 -11.51 12.62
CA CYS A 287 16.13 -12.36 13.81
C CYS A 287 15.23 -11.78 14.91
N THR A 288 14.67 -12.65 15.77
CA THR A 288 14.00 -12.18 17.00
C THR A 288 15.03 -11.92 18.10
N ASP A 289 15.08 -10.67 18.58
CA ASP A 289 15.92 -10.25 19.70
C ASP A 289 15.23 -10.52 21.03
N GLN A 290 15.44 -11.74 21.53
CA GLN A 290 14.92 -12.18 22.83
C GLN A 290 15.43 -11.37 24.02
N ARG A 291 16.56 -10.65 23.87
CA ARG A 291 17.16 -9.84 24.95
C ARG A 291 16.59 -8.42 24.98
N ALA A 292 16.12 -7.91 23.85
CA ALA A 292 15.35 -6.67 23.77
C ALA A 292 13.85 -6.87 24.00
N SER A 293 13.35 -8.09 23.76
CA SER A 293 11.95 -8.44 23.97
C SER A 293 11.59 -8.48 25.46
N THR A 294 10.39 -8.03 25.81
CA THR A 294 9.95 -7.89 27.21
C THR A 294 8.46 -8.17 27.35
N ARG A 295 7.98 -8.26 28.60
CA ARG A 295 6.56 -8.03 28.92
C ARG A 295 6.43 -6.73 29.66
N ASP A 296 5.36 -5.99 29.39
CA ASP A 296 5.05 -4.81 30.17
C ASP A 296 4.30 -5.16 31.47
N ARG A 297 3.88 -4.13 32.20
CA ARG A 297 3.19 -4.30 33.48
C ARG A 297 1.76 -4.83 33.35
N ALA A 298 1.12 -4.64 32.19
CA ALA A 298 -0.21 -5.18 31.91
C ALA A 298 -0.15 -6.69 31.58
N GLY A 299 1.05 -7.17 31.25
CA GLY A 299 1.34 -8.55 30.88
C GLY A 299 1.49 -8.71 29.38
N ASP A 300 1.42 -7.64 28.60
CA ASP A 300 1.44 -7.69 27.15
C ASP A 300 2.87 -7.94 26.67
N LEU A 301 2.98 -8.74 25.63
CA LEU A 301 4.26 -9.12 25.06
C LEU A 301 4.73 -8.03 24.10
N ARG A 302 6.00 -7.64 24.23
CA ARG A 302 6.71 -6.78 23.29
C ARG A 302 7.85 -7.58 22.68
N LEU A 303 7.60 -8.20 21.54
CA LEU A 303 8.56 -9.01 20.82
C LEU A 303 9.31 -8.16 19.81
N VAL A 304 10.63 -8.11 19.93
CA VAL A 304 11.51 -7.30 19.10
C VAL A 304 12.10 -8.16 17.99
N VAL A 305 11.91 -7.73 16.75
CA VAL A 305 12.51 -8.34 15.56
C VAL A 305 13.43 -7.32 14.90
N LEU A 306 14.63 -7.75 14.55
CA LEU A 306 15.63 -6.98 13.82
C LEU A 306 15.63 -7.44 12.37
N PHE A 307 15.77 -6.51 11.43
CA PHE A 307 15.76 -6.81 10.00
C PHE A 307 16.63 -5.82 9.19
N LEU A 308 16.97 -6.21 7.96
CA LEU A 308 17.80 -5.40 7.03
C LEU A 308 17.06 -4.95 5.77
N THR A 309 15.95 -5.57 5.42
CA THR A 309 15.19 -5.32 4.18
C THR A 309 13.71 -5.14 4.48
N ASP A 310 12.86 -4.95 3.48
CA ASP A 310 11.41 -4.98 3.64
C ASP A 310 10.90 -6.27 4.29
N VAL A 311 9.82 -6.12 5.06
CA VAL A 311 9.33 -7.19 5.94
C VAL A 311 7.82 -7.25 6.07
N ARG A 312 7.35 -8.46 6.26
CA ARG A 312 6.00 -8.82 6.70
C ARG A 312 6.14 -9.77 7.88
N GLY A 313 5.51 -9.47 9.01
CA GLY A 313 5.76 -10.16 10.27
C GLY A 313 4.57 -10.23 11.23
N THR A 314 4.53 -11.31 12.00
CA THR A 314 3.54 -11.58 13.06
C THR A 314 4.19 -12.41 14.17
N ILE A 315 3.41 -12.93 15.13
CA ILE A 315 3.88 -13.74 16.27
C ILE A 315 3.34 -15.16 16.27
#